data_AF-A0A9P0TCC0-F1
#
_entry.id   AF-A0A9P0TCC0-F1
#
_cell.length_a   1.000
_cell.length_b   1.000
_cell.length_c   1.000
_cell.angle_alpha   90.00
_cell.angle_beta   90.00
_cell.angle_gamma   90.00
#
_symmetry.space_group_name_H-M   'P 1'
#
loop_
_entity.id
_entity.type
_entity.pdbx_description
1 polymer ?
#
loop_
_entity_poly.entity_id
_entity_poly.type
_entity_poly.pdbx_seq_one_letter_code
_entity_poly.pdbx_strand_id
1 'polypeptide(L)'
;MEKKLIIKRDKQPSVKLPLIDGASSDVRRTILDTDPHFYSLIDGRPIRPNKSILKYKQDIRNIALKRTVCGFLTDEILRIDREIETESKIYETASKHFDEYQYSFDKFLAHDNNKTISIMRKSDNLSKDLTKQVEEHKAANYEYATLKSKLQYIEETLQIMVSFQFFLYNAAPIMWRETVPKPVDKADILESDSNIFSKIDINAVKLRLSQLAQPCLYFETPIQLLNVFNTLEKQNLNYLLVTEELNAEKQQFLMSVQRLKILMDMELNFIQQKIREIDDIIKCNVSRELELQHAFYKLLNKNIKYLVSSKTALQIFNYVEFAFEEIIAPNETNLSSLEMMYCLEREFNNIMIDLTAFDLNDVKVIEKEIYSEGVSQIIKAKLANKLLKNVDKLNKRMKSAYDSSKRPLKN
;
A
#
# COMPACT_ATOMS: atom_id res chain seq x y z
N MET A 1 43.40 58.66 39.95
CA MET A 1 43.67 59.33 41.24
C MET A 1 44.65 58.46 41.99
N GLU A 2 45.91 58.89 42.14
CA GLU A 2 46.82 58.38 43.16
C GLU A 2 48.05 59.30 43.23
N LYS A 3 48.43 59.66 44.45
CA LYS A 3 49.29 60.80 44.80
C LYS A 3 50.76 60.48 44.52
N LYS A 4 51.43 61.26 43.67
CA LYS A 4 52.89 61.28 43.54
C LYS A 4 53.51 62.00 44.74
N LEU A 5 54.25 61.28 45.56
CA LEU A 5 55.13 61.81 46.60
C LEU A 5 56.32 62.51 45.94
N ILE A 6 56.43 63.81 46.21
CA ILE A 6 57.53 64.69 45.78
C ILE A 6 58.69 64.48 46.75
N ILE A 7 59.77 63.85 46.29
CA ILE A 7 61.04 63.81 47.01
C ILE A 7 61.87 65.02 46.56
N LYS A 8 62.05 65.96 47.49
CA LYS A 8 62.94 67.12 47.35
C LYS A 8 64.39 66.63 47.23
N ARG A 9 65.10 67.05 46.18
CA ARG A 9 66.57 66.98 46.12
C ARG A 9 67.11 68.35 46.52
N ASP A 10 67.91 68.37 47.57
CA ASP A 10 68.58 69.54 48.11
C ASP A 10 69.50 70.19 47.07
N LYS A 11 69.37 71.51 46.94
CA LYS A 11 70.34 72.36 46.25
C LYS A 11 71.48 72.66 47.22
N GLN A 12 72.67 72.10 46.99
CA GLN A 12 73.91 72.66 47.53
C GLN A 12 74.44 73.74 46.56
N PRO A 13 74.70 74.98 47.01
CA PRO A 13 75.40 75.96 46.20
C PRO A 13 76.91 75.74 46.27
N SER A 14 77.46 75.29 45.14
CA SER A 14 78.74 75.71 44.54
C SER A 14 79.79 76.32 45.47
N VAL A 15 80.79 75.53 45.86
CA VAL A 15 82.11 76.03 46.26
C VAL A 15 82.79 76.57 44.99
N LYS A 16 82.93 77.89 44.89
CA LYS A 16 83.77 78.51 43.86
C LYS A 16 85.23 78.20 44.21
N LEU A 17 85.83 77.27 43.46
CA LEU A 17 87.28 77.15 43.38
C LEU A 17 87.83 78.46 42.79
N PRO A 18 88.88 79.07 43.37
CA PRO A 18 89.49 80.26 42.78
C PRO A 18 90.14 79.89 41.44
N LEU A 19 90.00 80.80 40.48
CA LEU A 19 90.65 80.76 39.18
C LEU A 19 92.16 80.65 39.37
N ILE A 20 92.75 79.61 38.80
CA ILE A 20 94.19 79.49 38.61
C ILE A 20 94.51 80.37 37.40
N ASP A 21 94.77 81.65 37.66
CA ASP A 21 95.34 82.54 36.66
C ASP A 21 96.74 82.04 36.26
N GLY A 22 96.97 82.09 34.95
CA GLY A 22 98.05 81.43 34.26
C GLY A 22 99.44 81.81 34.78
N ALA A 23 100.24 80.76 34.99
CA ALA A 23 101.67 80.83 35.21
C ALA A 23 102.35 81.49 33.99
N SER A 24 102.64 82.79 34.12
CA SER A 24 103.58 83.49 33.24
C SER A 24 104.88 83.71 34.00
N SER A 25 105.89 82.96 33.56
CA SER A 25 107.32 83.28 33.46
C SER A 25 108.00 84.06 34.60
N ASP A 26 108.97 83.38 35.20
CA ASP A 26 110.27 83.96 35.58
C ASP A 26 110.29 85.05 36.66
N VAL A 27 109.41 84.95 37.65
CA VAL A 27 109.73 85.51 38.95
C VAL A 27 110.61 84.50 39.68
N ARG A 28 111.94 84.71 39.64
CA ARG A 28 112.88 84.07 40.55
C ARG A 28 112.42 84.39 41.97
N ARG A 29 111.64 83.49 42.59
CA ARG A 29 111.18 83.63 43.97
C ARG A 29 112.41 83.70 44.86
N THR A 30 112.67 84.89 45.37
CA THR A 30 113.72 85.13 46.35
C THR A 30 113.23 84.62 47.71
N ILE A 31 114.16 84.30 48.62
CA ILE A 31 113.83 83.70 49.94
C ILE A 31 112.79 84.54 50.72
N LEU A 32 112.75 85.85 50.45
CA LEU A 32 111.79 86.82 50.99
C LEU A 32 110.31 86.56 50.63
N ASP A 33 110.02 85.91 49.49
CA ASP A 33 108.63 85.67 49.06
C ASP A 33 108.02 84.44 49.73
N THR A 34 108.86 83.47 50.12
CA THR A 34 108.44 82.25 50.83
C THR A 34 108.18 82.47 52.31
N ASP A 35 108.92 83.37 52.95
CA ASP A 35 108.72 83.74 54.35
C ASP A 35 109.20 85.19 54.58
N PRO A 36 108.27 86.17 54.68
CA PRO A 36 108.61 87.56 54.93
C PRO A 36 109.37 87.81 56.24
N HIS A 37 109.30 86.87 57.19
CA HIS A 37 109.96 86.99 58.49
C HIS A 37 111.34 86.32 58.55
N PHE A 38 111.82 85.70 57.47
CA PHE A 38 113.08 84.95 57.48
C PHE A 38 114.28 85.84 57.88
N TYR A 39 114.37 87.06 57.33
CA TYR A 39 115.46 87.98 57.67
C TYR A 39 115.19 88.81 58.93
N SER A 40 113.93 89.10 59.26
CA SER A 40 113.59 89.85 60.49
C SER A 40 113.91 89.08 61.77
N LEU A 41 113.94 87.74 61.72
CA LEU A 41 114.41 86.88 62.81
C LEU A 41 115.95 86.85 62.96
N ILE A 42 116.70 87.30 61.94
CA ILE A 42 118.17 87.16 61.86
C ILE A 42 118.89 88.50 62.11
N ASP A 43 118.23 89.64 61.91
CA ASP A 43 118.78 90.97 62.22
C ASP A 43 119.01 91.15 63.74
N GLY A 44 120.28 91.20 64.15
CA GLY A 44 120.68 91.55 65.52
C GLY A 44 121.23 90.40 66.38
N ARG A 45 121.31 89.16 65.88
CA ARG A 45 122.02 88.06 66.58
C ARG A 45 123.39 87.79 65.94
N PRO A 46 124.52 87.96 66.66
CA PRO A 46 125.82 87.63 66.12
C PRO A 46 125.91 86.12 65.88
N ILE A 47 125.99 85.71 64.61
CA ILE A 47 126.28 84.33 64.21
C ILE A 47 127.69 84.04 64.72
N ARG A 48 127.79 83.31 65.84
CA ARG A 48 129.09 82.85 66.34
C ARG A 48 129.74 82.00 65.24
N PRO A 49 130.95 82.32 64.77
CA PRO A 49 131.64 81.46 63.83
C PRO A 49 131.94 80.14 64.56
N ASN A 50 131.23 79.08 64.20
CA ASN A 50 131.55 77.74 64.68
C ASN A 50 132.92 77.38 64.08
N LYS A 51 134.01 77.56 64.85
CA LYS A 51 135.39 77.26 64.43
C LYS A 51 135.66 75.76 64.18
N SER A 52 134.64 74.90 64.26
CA SER A 52 134.78 73.46 64.03
C SER A 52 134.50 73.10 62.57
N ILE A 53 135.57 72.94 61.80
CA ILE A 53 135.55 72.46 60.39
C ILE A 53 134.72 71.16 60.25
N LEU A 54 134.70 70.32 61.29
CA LEU A 54 133.92 69.09 61.33
C LEU A 54 132.40 69.32 61.21
N LYS A 55 131.85 70.30 61.92
CA LYS A 55 130.42 70.63 61.82
C LYS A 55 130.08 71.18 60.44
N TYR A 56 130.93 72.04 59.89
CA TYR A 56 130.77 72.55 58.52
C TYR A 56 130.81 71.44 57.46
N LYS A 57 131.75 70.50 57.57
CA LYS A 57 131.83 69.33 56.68
C LYS A 57 130.58 68.45 56.80
N GLN A 58 130.05 68.30 58.00
CA GLN A 58 128.83 67.55 58.26
C GLN A 58 127.59 68.28 57.72
N ASP A 59 127.53 69.61 57.84
CA ASP A 59 126.46 70.44 57.29
C ASP A 59 126.48 70.43 55.76
N ILE A 60 127.65 70.55 55.11
CA ILE A 60 127.77 70.37 53.66
C ILE A 60 127.30 68.99 53.24
N ARG A 61 127.74 67.93 53.95
CA ARG A 61 127.30 66.56 53.66
C ARG A 61 125.79 66.42 53.82
N ASN A 62 125.21 67.01 54.86
CA ASN A 62 123.78 67.00 55.11
C ASN A 62 123.01 67.78 54.04
N ILE A 63 123.54 68.92 53.58
CA ILE A 63 122.97 69.70 52.48
C ILE A 63 123.03 68.90 51.18
N ALA A 64 124.16 68.25 50.88
CA ALA A 64 124.31 67.40 49.70
C ALA A 64 123.33 66.21 49.74
N LEU A 65 123.24 65.51 50.87
CA LEU A 65 122.29 64.41 51.08
C LEU A 65 120.84 64.88 50.96
N LYS A 66 120.48 66.01 51.57
CA LYS A 66 119.14 66.60 51.42
C LYS A 66 118.87 66.95 49.97
N ARG A 67 119.83 67.49 49.23
CA ARG A 67 119.69 67.80 47.80
C ARG A 67 119.49 66.55 46.95
N THR A 68 120.22 65.47 47.20
CA THR A 68 120.02 64.20 46.48
C THR A 68 118.67 63.57 46.82
N VAL A 69 118.25 63.62 48.09
CA VAL A 69 116.93 63.13 48.50
C VAL A 69 115.81 63.99 47.90
N CYS A 70 115.95 65.30 47.91
CA CYS A 70 115.00 66.20 47.24
C CYS A 70 114.93 65.89 45.75
N GLY A 71 116.06 65.69 45.06
CA GLY A 71 116.11 65.29 43.65
C GLY A 71 115.39 63.96 43.39
N PHE A 72 115.66 62.95 44.21
CA PHE A 72 114.97 61.66 44.12
C PHE A 72 113.47 61.80 44.35
N LEU A 73 113.05 62.54 45.38
CA LEU A 73 111.63 62.78 45.66
C LEU A 73 110.96 63.57 44.52
N THR A 74 111.65 64.54 43.91
CA THR A 74 111.10 65.26 42.75
C THR A 74 110.95 64.35 41.54
N ASP A 75 111.88 63.41 41.32
CA ASP A 75 111.79 62.44 40.22
C ASP A 75 110.65 61.43 40.44
N GLU A 76 110.46 60.97 41.68
CA GLU A 76 109.34 60.10 42.06
C GLU A 76 107.98 60.80 41.89
N ILE A 77 107.89 62.07 42.31
CA ILE A 77 106.70 62.90 42.08
C ILE A 77 106.43 63.01 40.57
N LEU A 78 107.45 63.32 39.76
CA LEU A 78 107.30 63.38 38.30
C LEU A 78 106.90 62.04 37.67
N ARG A 79 107.34 60.90 38.21
CA ARG A 79 106.91 59.58 37.73
C ARG A 79 105.42 59.35 38.04
N ILE A 80 105.01 59.60 39.28
CA ILE A 80 103.62 59.45 39.71
C ILE A 80 102.72 60.39 38.89
N ASP A 81 103.12 61.64 38.68
CA ASP A 81 102.35 62.60 37.89
C ASP A 81 102.15 62.11 36.44
N ARG A 82 103.18 61.52 35.82
CA ARG A 82 103.05 60.91 34.48
C ARG A 82 102.12 59.70 34.48
N GLU A 83 102.23 58.82 35.47
CA GLU A 83 101.35 57.65 35.60
C GLU A 83 99.90 58.08 35.76
N ILE A 84 99.62 59.03 36.66
CA ILE A 84 98.29 59.63 36.84
C ILE A 84 97.80 60.26 35.53
N GLU A 85 98.65 60.94 34.78
CA GLU A 85 98.27 61.52 33.49
C GLU A 85 97.88 60.44 32.47
N THR A 86 98.64 59.34 32.39
CA THR A 86 98.32 58.21 31.49
C THR A 86 97.06 57.46 31.91
N GLU A 87 96.87 57.19 33.19
CA GLU A 87 95.66 56.56 33.72
C GLU A 87 94.45 57.46 33.51
N SER A 88 94.59 58.76 33.72
CA SER A 88 93.53 59.74 33.46
C SER A 88 93.13 59.75 31.99
N LYS A 89 94.11 59.67 31.06
CA LYS A 89 93.83 59.55 29.62
C LYS A 89 93.10 58.26 29.29
N ILE A 90 93.54 57.12 29.83
CA ILE A 90 92.86 55.83 29.62
C ILE A 90 91.43 55.88 30.16
N TYR A 91 91.25 56.39 31.38
CA TYR A 91 89.94 56.56 31.99
C TYR A 91 89.04 57.46 31.15
N GLU A 92 89.55 58.59 30.67
CA GLU A 92 88.78 59.51 29.83
C GLU A 92 88.37 58.84 28.51
N THR A 93 89.26 58.06 27.87
CA THR A 93 88.90 57.31 26.66
C THR A 93 87.88 56.21 26.94
N ALA A 94 88.00 55.48 28.05
CA ALA A 94 87.05 54.46 28.44
C ALA A 94 85.67 55.07 28.76
N SER A 95 85.64 56.19 29.48
CA SER A 95 84.41 56.93 29.78
C SER A 95 83.72 57.38 28.49
N LYS A 96 84.47 57.94 27.53
CA LYS A 96 83.93 58.32 26.22
C LYS A 96 83.30 57.13 25.50
N HIS A 97 83.97 55.97 25.48
CA HIS A 97 83.39 54.77 24.88
C HIS A 97 82.15 54.24 25.63
N PHE A 98 82.11 54.32 26.96
CA PHE A 98 80.91 53.95 27.70
C PHE A 98 79.73 54.87 27.39
N ASP A 99 79.99 56.18 27.29
CA ASP A 99 78.97 57.16 26.89
C ASP A 99 78.48 56.88 25.46
N GLU A 100 79.38 56.55 24.54
CA GLU A 100 79.05 56.13 23.17
C GLU A 100 78.21 54.85 23.13
N TYR A 101 78.59 53.83 23.91
CA TYR A 101 77.84 52.58 23.99
C TYR A 101 76.46 52.79 24.59
N GLN A 102 76.35 53.55 25.68
CA GLN A 102 75.08 53.89 26.29
C GLN A 102 74.18 54.62 25.29
N TYR A 103 74.71 55.62 24.59
CA TYR A 103 73.99 56.33 23.53
C TYR A 103 73.54 55.40 22.39
N SER A 104 74.42 54.50 21.94
CA SER A 104 74.11 53.54 20.88
C SER A 104 73.03 52.54 21.30
N PHE A 105 73.06 52.10 22.56
CA PHE A 105 72.10 51.17 23.12
C PHE A 105 70.74 51.83 23.33
N ASP A 106 70.71 53.06 23.85
CA ASP A 106 69.48 53.85 23.96
C ASP A 106 68.85 54.09 22.58
N LYS A 107 69.68 54.37 21.57
CA LYS A 107 69.23 54.50 20.18
C LYS A 107 68.69 53.18 19.62
N PHE A 108 69.33 52.05 19.93
CA PHE A 108 68.86 50.72 19.52
C PHE A 108 67.51 50.38 20.17
N LEU A 109 67.37 50.61 21.49
CA LEU A 109 66.11 50.43 22.21
C LEU A 109 65.01 51.32 21.65
N ALA A 110 65.32 52.58 21.35
CA ALA A 110 64.37 53.48 20.72
C ALA A 110 63.95 52.96 19.33
N HIS A 111 64.89 52.48 18.51
CA HIS A 111 64.60 51.93 17.19
C HIS A 111 63.74 50.66 17.27
N ASP A 112 64.09 49.72 18.13
CA ASP A 112 63.37 48.45 18.27
C ASP A 112 61.97 48.66 18.88
N ASN A 113 61.85 49.54 19.88
CA ASN A 113 60.56 49.95 20.41
C ASN A 113 59.70 50.62 19.32
N ASN A 114 60.27 51.52 18.52
CA ASN A 114 59.56 52.14 17.40
C ASN A 114 59.13 51.11 16.34
N LYS A 115 59.98 50.13 16.03
CA LYS A 115 59.67 49.03 15.12
C LYS A 115 58.54 48.16 15.67
N THR A 116 58.61 47.77 16.94
CA THR A 116 57.57 46.99 17.61
C THR A 116 56.24 47.73 17.65
N ILE A 117 56.26 49.03 17.99
CA ILE A 117 55.06 49.89 17.94
C ILE A 117 54.51 49.94 16.51
N SER A 118 55.35 50.01 15.48
CA SER A 118 54.89 50.04 14.09
C SER A 118 54.20 48.73 13.68
N ILE A 119 54.73 47.58 14.12
CA ILE A 119 54.15 46.26 13.86
C ILE A 119 52.85 46.09 14.63
N MET A 120 52.84 46.48 15.91
CA MET A 120 51.64 46.45 16.75
C MET A 120 50.52 47.29 16.13
N ARG A 121 50.82 48.52 15.71
CA ARG A 121 49.85 49.37 14.99
C ARG A 121 49.32 48.74 13.71
N LYS A 122 50.17 48.08 12.92
CA LYS A 122 49.74 47.35 11.71
C LYS A 122 48.82 46.18 12.06
N SER A 123 49.16 45.40 13.08
CA SER A 123 48.33 44.29 13.57
C SER A 123 46.98 44.78 14.10
N ASP A 124 46.98 45.85 14.89
CA ASP A 124 45.76 46.46 15.42
C ASP A 124 44.87 47.00 14.31
N ASN A 125 45.46 47.62 13.28
CA ASN A 125 44.72 48.11 12.12
C ASN A 125 44.11 46.95 11.32
N LEU A 126 44.89 45.88 11.04
CA LEU A 126 44.37 44.69 10.36
C LEU A 126 43.24 44.01 11.16
N SER A 127 43.38 43.92 12.48
CA SER A 127 42.34 43.38 13.36
C SER A 127 41.06 44.21 13.26
N LYS A 128 41.18 45.54 13.30
CA LYS A 128 40.03 46.46 13.11
C LYS A 128 39.39 46.29 11.74
N ASP A 129 40.17 46.19 10.67
CA ASP A 129 39.64 46.03 9.31
C ASP A 129 38.94 44.67 9.14
N LEU A 130 39.49 43.59 9.73
CA LEU A 130 38.84 42.28 9.77
C LEU A 130 37.52 42.35 10.53
N THR A 131 37.48 43.00 11.70
CA THR A 131 36.22 43.16 12.45
C THR A 131 35.15 43.90 11.64
N LYS A 132 35.53 44.95 10.90
CA LYS A 132 34.60 45.66 10.00
C LYS A 132 34.07 44.75 8.89
N GLN A 133 34.95 44.00 8.20
CA GLN A 133 34.52 43.06 7.15
C GLN A 133 33.58 41.98 7.70
N VAL A 134 33.85 41.47 8.90
CA VAL A 134 32.98 40.48 9.56
C VAL A 134 31.62 41.09 9.89
N GLU A 135 31.58 42.34 10.35
CA GLU A 135 30.32 43.05 10.60
C GLU A 135 29.54 43.30 9.30
N GLU A 136 30.21 43.70 8.22
CA GLU A 136 29.62 43.85 6.88
C GLU A 136 29.05 42.53 6.36
N HIS A 137 29.80 41.43 6.46
CA HIS A 137 29.32 40.10 6.09
C HIS A 137 28.14 39.63 6.95
N LYS A 138 28.14 39.93 8.26
CA LYS A 138 27.01 39.63 9.13
C LYS A 138 25.77 40.43 8.73
N ALA A 139 25.91 41.71 8.42
CA ALA A 139 24.82 42.55 7.93
C ALA A 139 24.27 42.02 6.60
N ALA A 140 25.14 41.74 5.62
CA ALA A 140 24.73 41.16 4.33
C ALA A 140 24.06 39.78 4.48
N ASN A 141 24.55 38.93 5.38
CA ASN A 141 23.95 37.63 5.65
C ASN A 141 22.59 37.76 6.33
N TYR A 142 22.43 38.74 7.22
CA TYR A 142 21.12 39.06 7.81
C TYR A 142 20.14 39.51 6.72
N GLU A 143 20.53 40.43 5.84
CA GLU A 143 19.71 40.85 4.70
C GLU A 143 19.34 39.67 3.80
N TYR A 144 20.31 38.82 3.45
CA TYR A 144 20.07 37.60 2.68
C TYR A 144 19.07 36.66 3.37
N ALA A 145 19.21 36.42 4.67
CA ALA A 145 18.28 35.59 5.43
C ALA A 145 16.86 36.18 5.43
N THR A 146 16.72 37.50 5.58
CA THR A 146 15.42 38.17 5.49
C THR A 146 14.81 38.11 4.10
N LEU A 147 15.61 38.18 3.04
CA LEU A 147 15.13 38.03 1.67
C LEU A 147 14.71 36.59 1.40
N LYS A 148 15.47 35.61 1.90
CA LYS A 148 15.15 34.18 1.77
C LYS A 148 13.84 33.83 2.49
N SER A 149 13.61 34.34 3.70
CA SER A 149 12.35 34.10 4.42
C SER A 149 11.16 34.74 3.72
N LYS A 150 11.32 35.96 3.17
CA LYS A 150 10.30 36.60 2.33
C LYS A 150 10.01 35.80 1.06
N LEU A 151 11.04 35.27 0.40
CA LEU A 151 10.88 34.44 -0.80
C LEU A 151 10.09 33.16 -0.47
N GLN A 152 10.47 32.46 0.61
CA GLN A 152 9.77 31.26 1.07
C GLN A 152 8.29 31.54 1.36
N TYR A 153 8.00 32.65 2.04
CA TYR A 153 6.62 33.05 2.33
C TYR A 153 5.81 33.32 1.04
N ILE A 154 6.43 33.98 0.06
CA ILE A 154 5.79 34.23 -1.25
C ILE A 154 5.54 32.92 -1.99
N GLU A 155 6.50 31.98 -1.96
CA GLU A 155 6.37 30.66 -2.60
C GLU A 155 5.23 29.84 -1.97
N GLU A 156 5.18 29.75 -0.64
CA GLU A 156 4.11 29.09 0.09
C GLU A 156 2.75 29.72 -0.21
N THR A 157 2.68 31.05 -0.22
CA THR A 157 1.46 31.80 -0.57
C THR A 157 1.03 31.50 -2.00
N LEU A 158 1.95 31.49 -2.96
CA LEU A 158 1.67 31.11 -4.35
C LEU A 158 1.14 29.68 -4.43
N GLN A 159 1.74 28.76 -3.68
CA GLN A 159 1.30 27.36 -3.65
C GLN A 159 -0.14 27.22 -3.14
N ILE A 160 -0.50 27.99 -2.11
CA ILE A 160 -1.86 28.04 -1.59
C ILE A 160 -2.80 28.63 -2.65
N MET A 161 -2.41 29.75 -3.29
CA MET A 161 -3.23 30.39 -4.33
C MET A 161 -3.48 29.49 -5.54
N VAL A 162 -2.48 28.76 -6.04
CA VAL A 162 -2.63 27.78 -7.14
C VAL A 162 -3.57 26.65 -6.72
N SER A 163 -3.48 26.18 -5.47
CA SER A 163 -4.39 25.15 -4.97
C SER A 163 -5.85 25.63 -4.91
N PHE A 164 -6.07 26.90 -4.52
CA PHE A 164 -7.39 27.50 -4.56
C PHE A 164 -7.90 27.70 -5.98
N GLN A 165 -7.04 28.10 -6.92
CA GLN A 165 -7.42 28.19 -8.32
C GLN A 165 -7.87 26.83 -8.88
N PHE A 166 -7.12 25.76 -8.60
CA PHE A 166 -7.49 24.41 -9.00
C PHE A 166 -8.80 23.95 -8.35
N PHE A 167 -8.97 24.22 -7.06
CA PHE A 167 -10.20 23.92 -6.34
C PHE A 167 -11.41 24.64 -6.95
N LEU A 168 -11.30 25.95 -7.23
CA LEU A 168 -12.38 26.75 -7.83
C LEU A 168 -12.70 26.29 -9.25
N TYR A 169 -11.69 25.88 -10.04
CA TYR A 169 -11.89 25.28 -11.36
C TYR A 169 -12.68 23.97 -11.29
N ASN A 170 -12.40 23.14 -10.28
CA ASN A 170 -13.11 21.87 -10.07
C ASN A 170 -14.52 22.06 -9.51
N ALA A 171 -14.76 23.11 -8.72
CA ALA A 171 -16.07 23.47 -8.22
C ALA A 171 -16.96 24.11 -9.31
N ALA A 172 -16.36 24.68 -10.37
CA ALA A 172 -17.09 25.29 -11.46
C ALA A 172 -17.84 24.23 -12.32
N PRO A 173 -19.00 24.60 -12.89
CA PRO A 173 -19.78 23.73 -13.76
C PRO A 173 -18.98 23.21 -14.96
N ILE A 174 -19.26 21.97 -15.38
CA ILE A 174 -18.55 21.27 -16.46
C ILE A 174 -18.63 22.07 -17.78
N MET A 175 -19.76 22.73 -18.06
CA MET A 175 -19.96 23.57 -19.26
C MET A 175 -19.00 24.76 -19.35
N TRP A 176 -18.60 25.32 -18.20
CA TRP A 176 -17.62 26.42 -18.15
C TRP A 176 -16.18 25.91 -18.17
N ARG A 177 -15.97 24.69 -17.65
CA ARG A 177 -14.66 24.02 -17.67
C ARG A 177 -14.16 23.71 -19.08
N GLU A 178 -15.06 23.44 -20.01
CA GLU A 178 -14.72 23.11 -21.40
C GLU A 178 -14.25 24.31 -22.23
N THR A 179 -14.60 25.54 -21.81
CA THR A 179 -14.28 26.76 -22.56
C THR A 179 -13.00 27.45 -22.07
N VAL A 180 -12.54 27.13 -20.86
CA VAL A 180 -11.38 27.76 -20.22
C VAL A 180 -10.21 26.76 -20.18
N PRO A 181 -8.98 27.16 -20.55
CA PRO A 181 -7.81 26.30 -20.42
C PRO A 181 -7.59 25.87 -18.97
N LYS A 182 -7.17 24.62 -18.77
CA LYS A 182 -6.86 24.07 -17.45
C LYS A 182 -5.82 24.94 -16.74
N PRO A 183 -5.97 25.19 -15.42
CA PRO A 183 -4.95 25.88 -14.65
C PRO A 183 -3.62 25.11 -14.67
N VAL A 184 -2.51 25.85 -14.72
CA VAL A 184 -1.14 25.32 -14.80
C VAL A 184 -0.76 24.64 -13.48
N ASP A 185 -0.17 23.44 -13.57
CA ASP A 185 0.31 22.69 -12.40
C ASP A 185 1.65 23.25 -11.88
N LYS A 186 1.89 23.09 -10.57
CA LYS A 186 3.10 23.61 -9.88
C LYS A 186 4.41 23.12 -10.49
N ALA A 187 4.42 21.89 -11.03
CA ALA A 187 5.59 21.27 -11.63
C ALA A 187 6.12 22.05 -12.84
N ASP A 188 5.28 22.86 -13.48
CA ASP A 188 5.66 23.65 -14.64
C ASP A 188 6.25 25.03 -14.26
N ILE A 189 6.05 25.49 -13.02
CA ILE A 189 6.42 26.85 -12.58
C ILE A 189 7.78 26.87 -11.88
N LEU A 190 8.06 25.88 -11.02
CA LEU A 190 9.35 25.72 -10.33
C LEU A 190 9.82 24.27 -10.53
N GLU A 191 10.86 24.09 -11.34
CA GLU A 191 11.63 22.85 -11.34
C GLU A 191 12.38 22.80 -10.00
N SER A 192 11.82 22.06 -9.03
CA SER A 192 12.52 21.72 -7.79
C SER A 192 13.60 20.69 -8.09
N ASP A 193 14.59 21.08 -8.89
CA ASP A 193 15.81 20.31 -9.04
C ASP A 193 16.54 20.37 -7.71
N SER A 194 16.82 19.19 -7.16
CA SER A 194 17.50 18.93 -5.89
C SER A 194 18.91 19.53 -5.76
N ASN A 195 19.34 20.38 -6.70
CA ASN A 195 20.64 21.03 -6.72
C ASN A 195 20.53 22.45 -6.16
N ILE A 196 20.82 22.60 -4.87
CA ILE A 196 20.92 23.88 -4.14
C ILE A 196 21.95 24.85 -4.78
N PHE A 197 22.81 24.35 -5.67
CA PHE A 197 23.90 25.09 -6.31
C PHE A 197 23.65 25.45 -7.79
N SER A 198 22.52 25.03 -8.39
CA SER A 198 22.19 25.50 -9.74
C SER A 198 21.80 26.98 -9.67
N LYS A 199 22.41 27.80 -10.53
CA LYS A 199 22.09 29.22 -10.64
C LYS A 199 20.66 29.31 -11.17
N ILE A 200 19.70 29.61 -10.29
CA ILE A 200 18.30 29.83 -10.65
C ILE A 200 18.28 30.87 -11.77
N ASP A 201 17.80 30.49 -12.95
CA ASP A 201 17.70 31.43 -14.07
C ASP A 201 16.51 32.36 -13.86
N ILE A 202 16.79 33.50 -13.22
CA ILE A 202 15.81 34.54 -12.88
C ILE A 202 15.01 34.98 -14.12
N ASN A 203 15.62 34.91 -15.31
CA ASN A 203 14.97 35.29 -16.56
C ASN A 203 13.94 34.23 -17.01
N ALA A 204 14.25 32.95 -16.85
CA ALA A 204 13.32 31.87 -17.13
C ALA A 204 12.12 31.90 -16.18
N VAL A 205 12.35 32.15 -14.88
CA VAL A 205 11.28 32.29 -13.89
C VAL A 205 10.40 33.50 -14.20
N LYS A 206 10.97 34.66 -14.54
CA LYS A 206 10.20 35.84 -14.95
C LYS A 206 9.37 35.59 -16.21
N LEU A 207 9.94 34.88 -17.19
CA LEU A 207 9.26 34.54 -18.43
C LEU A 207 8.09 33.58 -18.18
N ARG A 208 8.27 32.54 -17.33
CA ARG A 208 7.19 31.62 -16.94
C ARG A 208 6.11 32.32 -16.11
N LEU A 209 6.48 33.21 -15.17
CA LEU A 209 5.51 34.03 -14.43
C LEU A 209 4.71 34.97 -15.35
N SER A 210 5.33 35.50 -16.40
CA SER A 210 4.64 36.35 -17.38
C SER A 210 3.71 35.58 -18.33
N GLN A 211 3.89 34.27 -18.46
CA GLN A 211 3.06 33.37 -19.27
C GLN A 211 1.84 32.82 -18.52
N LEU A 212 1.73 33.05 -17.20
CA LEU A 212 0.55 32.67 -16.43
C LEU A 212 -0.65 33.46 -16.94
N ALA A 213 -1.62 32.74 -17.53
CA ALA A 213 -2.88 33.33 -17.96
C ALA A 213 -3.59 33.97 -16.75
N GLN A 214 -4.25 35.12 -16.98
CA GLN A 214 -5.04 35.75 -15.94
C GLN A 214 -6.07 34.74 -15.40
N PRO A 215 -6.20 34.61 -14.06
CA PRO A 215 -7.13 33.65 -13.48
C PRO A 215 -8.56 34.06 -13.84
N CYS A 216 -9.15 33.40 -14.82
CA CYS A 216 -10.59 33.47 -15.08
C CYS A 216 -11.28 32.72 -13.94
N LEU A 217 -12.03 33.43 -13.12
CA LEU A 217 -12.78 32.86 -12.00
C LEU A 217 -14.25 32.77 -12.38
N TYR A 218 -14.85 31.59 -12.19
CA TYR A 218 -16.30 31.42 -12.32
C TYR A 218 -17.06 32.02 -11.13
N PHE A 219 -16.45 31.99 -9.94
CA PHE A 219 -17.06 32.48 -8.71
C PHE A 219 -16.51 33.87 -8.37
N GLU A 220 -17.35 34.88 -8.47
CA GLU A 220 -16.99 36.27 -8.13
C GLU A 220 -17.22 36.58 -6.64
N THR A 221 -18.15 35.85 -6.00
CA THR A 221 -18.47 36.05 -4.59
C THR A 221 -18.39 34.75 -3.78
N PRO A 222 -17.85 34.75 -2.54
CA PRO A 222 -17.76 33.55 -1.70
C PRO A 222 -19.11 32.89 -1.41
N ILE A 223 -20.19 33.67 -1.42
CA ILE A 223 -21.57 33.19 -1.20
C ILE A 223 -22.00 32.20 -2.29
N GLN A 224 -21.54 32.39 -3.54
CA GLN A 224 -21.85 31.47 -4.63
C GLN A 224 -21.29 30.07 -4.37
N LEU A 225 -20.08 29.98 -3.81
CA LEU A 225 -19.47 28.70 -3.45
C LEU A 225 -20.21 28.04 -2.28
N LEU A 226 -20.61 28.82 -1.27
CA LEU A 226 -21.44 28.31 -0.16
C LEU A 226 -22.78 27.78 -0.65
N ASN A 227 -23.38 28.43 -1.65
CA ASN A 227 -24.60 27.92 -2.27
C ASN A 227 -24.35 26.59 -3.00
N VAL A 228 -23.24 26.45 -3.72
CA VAL A 228 -22.86 25.16 -4.34
C VAL A 228 -22.71 24.08 -3.27
N PHE A 229 -22.01 24.36 -2.16
CA PHE A 229 -21.88 23.41 -1.06
C PHE A 229 -23.22 23.05 -0.42
N ASN A 230 -24.08 24.03 -0.16
CA ASN A 230 -25.43 23.79 0.37
C ASN A 230 -26.27 22.95 -0.59
N THR A 231 -26.15 23.17 -1.91
CA THR A 231 -26.85 22.33 -2.90
C THR A 231 -26.29 20.92 -2.94
N LEU A 232 -24.97 20.76 -2.82
CA LEU A 232 -24.30 19.46 -2.78
C LEU A 232 -24.67 18.69 -1.51
N GLU A 233 -24.73 19.36 -0.36
CA GLU A 233 -25.17 18.77 0.91
C GLU A 233 -26.63 18.32 0.83
N LYS A 234 -27.52 19.15 0.28
CA LYS A 234 -28.92 18.78 0.04
C LYS A 234 -29.05 17.60 -0.93
N GLN A 235 -28.25 17.59 -2.00
CA GLN A 235 -28.22 16.47 -2.95
C GLN A 235 -27.72 15.19 -2.28
N ASN A 236 -26.64 15.26 -1.50
CA ASN A 236 -26.10 14.13 -0.77
C ASN A 236 -27.09 13.59 0.26
N LEU A 237 -27.79 14.47 0.98
CA LEU A 237 -28.86 14.08 1.89
C LEU A 237 -30.01 13.41 1.14
N ASN A 238 -30.43 13.96 -0.01
CA ASN A 238 -31.46 13.36 -0.84
C ASN A 238 -31.04 11.98 -1.34
N TYR A 239 -29.80 11.82 -1.82
CA TYR A 239 -29.27 10.52 -2.22
C TYR A 239 -29.25 9.53 -1.06
N LEU A 240 -28.91 9.98 0.16
CA LEU A 240 -28.93 9.12 1.34
C LEU A 240 -30.36 8.67 1.70
N LEU A 241 -31.32 9.59 1.69
CA LEU A 241 -32.73 9.29 1.95
C LEU A 241 -33.30 8.31 0.92
N VAL A 242 -33.10 8.60 -0.38
CA VAL A 242 -33.52 7.70 -1.47
C VAL A 242 -32.85 6.33 -1.33
N THR A 243 -31.57 6.28 -0.93
CA THR A 243 -30.89 5.00 -0.70
C THR A 243 -31.53 4.22 0.44
N GLU A 244 -31.91 4.89 1.53
CA GLU A 244 -32.57 4.25 2.66
C GLU A 244 -33.98 3.76 2.31
N GLU A 245 -34.76 4.57 1.58
CA GLU A 245 -36.07 4.17 1.05
C GLU A 245 -35.96 2.95 0.12
N LEU A 246 -35.02 2.98 -0.82
CA LEU A 246 -34.75 1.86 -1.72
C LEU A 246 -34.28 0.61 -0.96
N ASN A 247 -33.58 0.78 0.17
CA ASN A 247 -33.16 -0.33 1.00
C ASN A 247 -34.37 -1.00 1.67
N ALA A 248 -35.36 -0.23 2.15
CA ALA A 248 -36.60 -0.77 2.68
C ALA A 248 -37.38 -1.56 1.63
N GLU A 249 -37.56 -1.00 0.42
CA GLU A 249 -38.23 -1.68 -0.71
C GLU A 249 -37.49 -2.95 -1.13
N LYS A 250 -36.15 -2.90 -1.18
CA LYS A 250 -35.31 -4.08 -1.44
C LYS A 250 -35.55 -5.18 -0.40
N GLN A 251 -35.62 -4.84 0.88
CA GLN A 251 -35.89 -5.83 1.93
C GLN A 251 -37.28 -6.44 1.79
N GLN A 252 -38.31 -5.64 1.49
CA GLN A 252 -39.65 -6.16 1.23
C GLN A 252 -39.69 -7.09 0.01
N PHE A 253 -39.00 -6.72 -1.07
CA PHE A 253 -38.86 -7.55 -2.26
C PHE A 253 -38.18 -8.88 -1.92
N LEU A 254 -37.07 -8.85 -1.18
CA LEU A 254 -36.35 -10.07 -0.76
C LEU A 254 -37.23 -10.99 0.10
N MET A 255 -37.98 -10.43 1.05
CA MET A 255 -38.95 -11.20 1.85
C MET A 255 -40.05 -11.82 0.96
N SER A 256 -40.53 -11.09 -0.03
CA SER A 256 -41.55 -11.56 -0.97
C SER A 256 -41.03 -12.69 -1.87
N VAL A 257 -39.79 -12.58 -2.35
CA VAL A 257 -39.10 -13.63 -3.11
C VAL A 257 -38.92 -14.89 -2.25
N GLN A 258 -38.50 -14.74 -0.99
CA GLN A 258 -38.37 -15.87 -0.08
C GLN A 258 -39.71 -16.57 0.16
N ARG A 259 -40.79 -15.81 0.38
CA ARG A 259 -42.15 -16.36 0.52
C ARG A 259 -42.60 -17.09 -0.73
N LEU A 260 -42.37 -16.51 -1.91
CA LEU A 260 -42.73 -17.12 -3.19
C LEU A 260 -41.95 -18.41 -3.42
N LYS A 261 -40.67 -18.46 -3.07
CA LYS A 261 -39.87 -19.69 -3.12
C LYS A 261 -40.46 -20.79 -2.26
N ILE A 262 -40.81 -20.49 -1.00
CA ILE A 262 -41.44 -21.45 -0.09
C ILE A 262 -42.77 -21.96 -0.67
N LEU A 263 -43.60 -21.07 -1.21
CA LEU A 263 -44.88 -21.44 -1.81
C LEU A 263 -44.69 -22.33 -3.05
N MET A 264 -43.73 -21.99 -3.93
CA MET A 264 -43.39 -22.82 -5.09
C MET A 264 -42.88 -24.19 -4.68
N ASP A 265 -42.04 -24.28 -3.65
CA ASP A 265 -41.54 -25.57 -3.14
C ASP A 265 -42.70 -26.42 -2.57
N MET A 266 -43.68 -25.80 -1.90
CA MET A 266 -44.90 -26.49 -1.44
C MET A 266 -45.75 -27.01 -2.61
N GLU A 267 -46.01 -26.18 -3.62
CA GLU A 267 -46.76 -26.57 -4.83
C GLU A 267 -46.06 -27.69 -5.60
N LEU A 268 -44.74 -27.62 -5.76
CA LEU A 268 -43.95 -28.68 -6.40
C LEU A 268 -44.06 -30.00 -5.64
N ASN A 269 -43.94 -29.97 -4.31
CA ASN A 269 -44.11 -31.15 -3.47
C ASN A 269 -45.53 -31.72 -3.58
N PHE A 270 -46.55 -30.86 -3.61
CA PHE A 270 -47.94 -31.27 -3.79
C PHE A 270 -48.17 -31.95 -5.14
N ILE A 271 -47.69 -31.35 -6.24
CA ILE A 271 -47.76 -31.95 -7.57
C ILE A 271 -47.03 -33.29 -7.61
N GLN A 272 -45.84 -33.37 -7.02
CA GLN A 272 -45.08 -34.61 -6.98
C GLN A 272 -45.82 -35.71 -6.19
N GLN A 273 -46.49 -35.36 -5.10
CA GLN A 273 -47.34 -36.28 -4.36
C GLN A 273 -48.53 -36.74 -5.21
N LYS A 274 -49.20 -35.83 -5.93
CA LYS A 274 -50.31 -36.18 -6.82
C LYS A 274 -49.90 -37.10 -7.97
N ILE A 275 -48.72 -36.89 -8.54
CA ILE A 275 -48.17 -37.80 -9.55
C ILE A 275 -48.00 -39.20 -8.96
N ARG A 276 -47.42 -39.33 -7.76
CA ARG A 276 -47.27 -40.64 -7.09
C ARG A 276 -48.61 -41.32 -6.80
N GLU A 277 -49.59 -40.56 -6.31
CA GLU A 277 -50.95 -41.07 -6.06
C GLU A 277 -51.57 -41.62 -7.36
N ILE A 278 -51.46 -40.89 -8.47
CA ILE A 278 -51.98 -41.33 -9.78
C ILE A 278 -51.23 -42.55 -10.29
N ASP A 279 -49.90 -42.58 -10.18
CA ASP A 279 -49.09 -43.74 -10.59
C ASP A 279 -49.50 -45.02 -9.83
N ASP A 280 -49.78 -44.91 -8.54
CA ASP A 280 -50.20 -46.05 -7.73
C ASP A 280 -51.64 -46.50 -8.09
N ILE A 281 -52.53 -45.56 -8.41
CA ILE A 281 -53.86 -45.87 -8.96
C ILE A 281 -53.73 -46.59 -10.32
N ILE A 282 -52.85 -46.13 -11.21
CA ILE A 282 -52.60 -46.77 -12.51
C ILE A 282 -52.10 -48.20 -12.29
N LYS A 283 -51.12 -48.42 -11.42
CA LYS A 283 -50.62 -49.78 -11.09
C LYS A 283 -51.72 -50.69 -10.56
N CYS A 284 -52.58 -50.17 -9.69
CA CYS A 284 -53.71 -50.91 -9.13
C CYS A 284 -54.73 -51.29 -10.23
N ASN A 285 -55.06 -50.33 -11.10
CA ASN A 285 -55.97 -50.57 -12.22
C ASN A 285 -55.41 -51.58 -13.22
N VAL A 286 -54.12 -51.50 -13.56
CA VAL A 286 -53.46 -52.48 -14.44
C VAL A 286 -53.49 -53.88 -13.81
N SER A 287 -53.21 -54.00 -12.52
CA SER A 287 -53.30 -55.29 -11.80
C SER A 287 -54.73 -55.85 -11.83
N ARG A 288 -55.72 -54.99 -11.59
CA ARG A 288 -57.14 -55.36 -11.63
C ARG A 288 -57.61 -55.76 -13.02
N GLU A 289 -57.12 -55.08 -14.06
CA GLU A 289 -57.40 -55.43 -15.45
C GLU A 289 -56.88 -56.84 -15.77
N LEU A 290 -55.65 -57.17 -15.37
CA LEU A 290 -55.08 -58.51 -15.51
C LEU A 290 -55.91 -59.57 -14.77
N GLU A 291 -56.36 -59.29 -13.55
CA GLU A 291 -57.22 -60.20 -12.78
C GLU A 291 -58.56 -60.45 -13.47
N LEU A 292 -59.22 -59.38 -13.95
CA LEU A 292 -60.49 -59.47 -14.67
C LEU A 292 -60.33 -60.22 -16.00
N GLN A 293 -59.24 -59.95 -16.71
CA GLN A 293 -58.92 -60.65 -17.95
C GLN A 293 -58.74 -62.16 -17.69
N HIS A 294 -58.00 -62.53 -16.65
CA HIS A 294 -57.84 -63.93 -16.26
C HIS A 294 -59.17 -64.56 -15.84
N ALA A 295 -60.01 -63.84 -15.08
CA ALA A 295 -61.34 -64.31 -14.70
C ALA A 295 -62.27 -64.51 -15.92
N PHE A 296 -62.24 -63.58 -16.88
CA PHE A 296 -63.00 -63.66 -18.12
C PHE A 296 -62.59 -64.87 -18.95
N TYR A 297 -61.29 -65.06 -19.20
CA TYR A 297 -60.81 -66.24 -19.94
C TYR A 297 -61.13 -67.55 -19.23
N LYS A 298 -61.11 -67.57 -17.88
CA LYS A 298 -61.54 -68.72 -17.10
C LYS A 298 -63.03 -69.01 -17.28
N LEU A 299 -63.89 -67.99 -17.27
CA LEU A 299 -65.33 -68.14 -17.52
C LEU A 299 -65.61 -68.64 -18.94
N LEU A 300 -64.95 -68.05 -19.93
CA LEU A 300 -65.11 -68.42 -21.34
C LEU A 300 -64.71 -69.88 -21.57
N ASN A 301 -63.53 -70.29 -21.09
CA ASN A 301 -63.02 -71.64 -21.30
C ASN A 301 -63.76 -72.71 -20.49
N LYS A 302 -64.27 -72.38 -19.28
CA LYS A 302 -64.94 -73.35 -18.42
C LYS A 302 -66.44 -73.41 -18.61
N ASN A 303 -67.13 -72.27 -18.50
CA ASN A 303 -68.59 -72.26 -18.41
C ASN A 303 -69.23 -72.11 -19.79
N ILE A 304 -68.84 -71.10 -20.56
CA ILE A 304 -69.47 -70.81 -21.85
C ILE A 304 -69.12 -71.89 -22.87
N LYS A 305 -67.83 -72.26 -22.97
CA LYS A 305 -67.40 -73.35 -23.86
C LYS A 305 -68.06 -74.68 -23.52
N TYR A 306 -68.29 -74.96 -22.23
CA TYR A 306 -69.02 -76.16 -21.83
C TYR A 306 -70.50 -76.08 -22.21
N LEU A 307 -71.17 -74.96 -21.98
CA LEU A 307 -72.60 -74.81 -22.31
C LEU A 307 -72.88 -74.87 -23.81
N VAL A 308 -72.02 -74.26 -24.63
CA VAL A 308 -72.21 -74.20 -26.08
C VAL A 308 -71.64 -75.44 -26.80
N SER A 309 -70.48 -75.94 -26.36
CA SER A 309 -69.76 -77.01 -27.06
C SER A 309 -69.76 -78.35 -26.32
N SER A 310 -70.53 -78.50 -25.23
CA SER A 310 -70.72 -79.82 -24.62
C SER A 310 -71.37 -80.75 -25.64
N LYS A 311 -70.90 -82.01 -25.64
CA LYS A 311 -71.48 -83.10 -26.43
C LYS A 311 -72.99 -83.21 -26.23
N THR A 312 -73.49 -82.96 -25.01
CA THR A 312 -74.93 -83.02 -24.72
C THR A 312 -75.70 -81.86 -25.35
N ALA A 313 -75.17 -80.64 -25.29
CA ALA A 313 -75.80 -79.46 -25.86
C ALA A 313 -75.86 -79.56 -27.40
N LEU A 314 -74.76 -79.97 -28.03
CA LEU A 314 -74.70 -80.21 -29.48
C LEU A 314 -75.62 -81.37 -29.89
N GLN A 315 -75.73 -82.42 -29.09
CA GLN A 315 -76.68 -83.51 -29.36
C GLN A 315 -78.13 -83.04 -29.31
N ILE A 316 -78.50 -82.23 -28.31
CA ILE A 316 -79.86 -81.67 -28.21
C ILE A 316 -80.13 -80.75 -29.40
N PHE A 317 -79.17 -79.88 -29.75
CA PHE A 317 -79.28 -79.02 -30.93
C PHE A 317 -79.56 -79.83 -32.20
N ASN A 318 -78.76 -80.86 -32.47
CA ASN A 318 -78.93 -81.73 -33.63
C ASN A 318 -80.28 -82.48 -33.62
N TYR A 319 -80.78 -82.92 -32.46
CA TYR A 319 -82.08 -83.61 -32.37
C TYR A 319 -83.24 -82.66 -32.62
N VAL A 320 -83.17 -81.44 -32.09
CA VAL A 320 -84.21 -80.41 -32.31
C VAL A 320 -84.22 -79.97 -33.77
N GLU A 321 -83.05 -79.75 -34.37
CA GLU A 321 -82.92 -79.44 -35.79
C GLU A 321 -83.51 -80.57 -36.66
N PHE A 322 -83.13 -81.82 -36.39
CA PHE A 322 -83.67 -82.97 -37.12
C PHE A 322 -85.21 -83.07 -37.02
N ALA A 323 -85.77 -82.91 -35.83
CA ALA A 323 -87.23 -82.97 -35.64
C ALA A 323 -87.96 -81.80 -36.32
N PHE A 324 -87.36 -80.60 -36.29
CA PHE A 324 -87.92 -79.41 -36.95
C PHE A 324 -87.92 -79.56 -38.48
N GLU A 325 -86.84 -80.08 -39.06
CA GLU A 325 -86.74 -80.33 -40.49
C GLU A 325 -87.75 -81.39 -40.98
N GLU A 326 -88.00 -82.43 -40.19
CA GLU A 326 -88.93 -83.50 -40.56
C GLU A 326 -90.40 -83.07 -40.48
N ILE A 327 -90.77 -82.26 -39.47
CA ILE A 327 -92.18 -81.93 -39.18
C ILE A 327 -92.63 -80.64 -39.87
N ILE A 328 -91.76 -79.63 -39.98
CA ILE A 328 -92.15 -78.28 -40.39
C ILE A 328 -91.55 -77.91 -41.75
N ALA A 329 -90.23 -77.73 -41.82
CA ALA A 329 -89.52 -77.29 -43.03
C ALA A 329 -88.00 -77.38 -42.84
N PRO A 330 -87.21 -77.50 -43.94
CA PRO A 330 -85.75 -77.34 -43.85
C PRO A 330 -85.40 -75.98 -43.24
N ASN A 331 -84.43 -75.96 -42.33
CA ASN A 331 -84.10 -74.77 -41.54
C ASN A 331 -83.29 -73.75 -42.37
N GLU A 332 -83.96 -73.03 -43.28
CA GLU A 332 -83.30 -72.05 -44.16
C GLU A 332 -83.02 -70.71 -43.45
N THR A 333 -83.62 -70.47 -42.27
CA THR A 333 -83.64 -69.17 -41.59
C THR A 333 -82.74 -69.07 -40.35
N ASN A 334 -81.87 -70.07 -40.09
CA ASN A 334 -80.98 -70.12 -38.91
C ASN A 334 -81.72 -69.84 -37.59
N LEU A 335 -82.89 -70.47 -37.40
CA LEU A 335 -83.67 -70.31 -36.17
C LEU A 335 -82.90 -70.83 -34.95
N SER A 336 -83.02 -70.14 -33.83
CA SER A 336 -82.42 -70.57 -32.57
C SER A 336 -83.02 -71.91 -32.12
N SER A 337 -82.23 -72.74 -31.41
CA SER A 337 -82.71 -74.03 -30.88
C SER A 337 -84.00 -73.91 -30.05
N LEU A 338 -84.17 -72.79 -29.35
CA LEU A 338 -85.37 -72.54 -28.55
C LEU A 338 -86.58 -72.21 -29.43
N GLU A 339 -86.37 -71.46 -30.51
CA GLU A 339 -87.42 -71.07 -31.46
C GLU A 339 -87.89 -72.29 -32.24
N MET A 340 -86.96 -73.13 -32.71
CA MET A 340 -87.27 -74.42 -33.34
C MET A 340 -88.13 -75.30 -32.42
N MET A 341 -87.77 -75.36 -31.14
CA MET A 341 -88.50 -76.15 -30.14
C MET A 341 -89.90 -75.59 -29.85
N TYR A 342 -90.05 -74.27 -29.80
CA TYR A 342 -91.37 -73.64 -29.62
C TYR A 342 -92.29 -73.86 -30.82
N CYS A 343 -91.76 -73.82 -32.03
CA CYS A 343 -92.51 -74.17 -33.24
C CYS A 343 -92.97 -75.63 -33.20
N LEU A 344 -92.08 -76.56 -32.84
CA LEU A 344 -92.44 -77.97 -32.65
C LEU A 344 -93.52 -78.17 -31.57
N GLU A 345 -93.43 -77.46 -30.45
CA GLU A 345 -94.43 -77.51 -29.39
C GLU A 345 -95.78 -77.02 -29.87
N ARG A 346 -95.82 -75.94 -30.67
CA ARG A 346 -97.06 -75.42 -31.24
C ARG A 346 -97.71 -76.42 -32.19
N GLU A 347 -96.93 -77.02 -33.10
CA GLU A 347 -97.47 -78.04 -34.01
C GLU A 347 -97.93 -79.29 -33.25
N PHE A 348 -97.20 -79.71 -32.22
CA PHE A 348 -97.63 -80.79 -31.33
C PHE A 348 -98.98 -80.47 -30.67
N ASN A 349 -99.14 -79.26 -30.15
CA ASN A 349 -100.40 -78.82 -29.53
C ASN A 349 -101.55 -78.75 -30.55
N ASN A 350 -101.29 -78.28 -31.78
CA ASN A 350 -102.29 -78.26 -32.85
C ASN A 350 -102.76 -79.69 -33.19
N ILE A 351 -101.82 -80.62 -33.40
CA ILE A 351 -102.13 -82.02 -33.69
C ILE A 351 -102.89 -82.65 -32.52
N MET A 352 -102.53 -82.32 -31.28
CA MET A 352 -103.24 -82.83 -30.10
C MET A 352 -104.69 -82.32 -30.05
N ILE A 353 -104.93 -81.04 -30.38
CA ILE A 353 -106.28 -80.49 -30.49
C ILE A 353 -107.07 -81.22 -31.58
N ASP A 354 -106.47 -81.46 -32.75
CA ASP A 354 -107.12 -82.21 -33.83
C ASP A 354 -107.45 -83.64 -33.42
N LEU A 355 -106.56 -84.32 -32.67
CA LEU A 355 -106.81 -85.65 -32.14
C LEU A 355 -108.00 -85.70 -31.16
N THR A 356 -108.24 -84.65 -30.38
CA THR A 356 -109.39 -84.60 -29.47
C THR A 356 -110.75 -84.48 -30.18
N ALA A 357 -110.78 -84.15 -31.48
CA ALA A 357 -112.02 -84.05 -32.25
C ALA A 357 -112.53 -85.41 -32.75
N PHE A 358 -111.72 -86.46 -32.70
CA PHE A 358 -112.07 -87.80 -33.20
C PHE A 358 -112.64 -88.71 -32.09
N ASP A 359 -113.51 -89.65 -32.47
CA ASP A 359 -114.09 -90.62 -31.51
C ASP A 359 -113.02 -91.58 -30.99
N LEU A 360 -113.05 -91.84 -29.68
CA LEU A 360 -112.04 -92.57 -28.92
C LEU A 360 -111.86 -94.03 -29.37
N ASN A 361 -112.87 -94.61 -30.02
CA ASN A 361 -112.79 -95.97 -30.56
C ASN A 361 -112.03 -96.03 -31.89
N ASP A 362 -112.22 -95.04 -32.78
CA ASP A 362 -111.52 -94.98 -34.06
C ASP A 362 -110.04 -94.61 -33.87
N VAL A 363 -109.77 -93.69 -32.93
CA VAL A 363 -108.39 -93.33 -32.56
C VAL A 363 -107.64 -94.54 -32.03
N LYS A 364 -108.25 -95.42 -31.21
CA LYS A 364 -107.59 -96.63 -30.70
C LYS A 364 -107.29 -97.68 -31.78
N VAL A 365 -108.15 -97.78 -32.80
CA VAL A 365 -107.92 -98.69 -33.93
C VAL A 365 -106.76 -98.19 -34.78
N ILE A 366 -106.78 -96.90 -35.12
CA ILE A 366 -105.71 -96.24 -35.87
C ILE A 366 -104.39 -96.26 -35.09
N GLU A 367 -104.43 -95.99 -33.79
CA GLU A 367 -103.26 -96.04 -32.91
C GLU A 367 -102.65 -97.44 -32.88
N LYS A 368 -103.47 -98.50 -32.80
CA LYS A 368 -103.00 -99.89 -32.86
C LYS A 368 -102.38 -100.23 -34.22
N GLU A 369 -102.95 -99.74 -35.32
CA GLU A 369 -102.43 -99.95 -36.68
C GLU A 369 -101.10 -99.20 -36.87
N ILE A 370 -101.03 -97.92 -36.49
CA ILE A 370 -99.82 -97.10 -36.54
C ILE A 370 -98.72 -97.68 -35.65
N TYR A 371 -99.02 -98.16 -34.43
CA TYR A 371 -98.00 -98.83 -33.62
C TYR A 371 -97.52 -100.13 -34.26
N SER A 372 -98.41 -100.91 -34.88
CA SER A 372 -98.01 -102.14 -35.59
C SER A 372 -97.11 -101.82 -36.79
N GLU A 373 -97.40 -100.73 -37.50
CA GLU A 373 -96.64 -100.27 -38.65
C GLU A 373 -95.30 -99.64 -38.21
N GLY A 374 -95.31 -98.85 -37.14
CA GLY A 374 -94.10 -98.29 -36.52
C GLY A 374 -93.16 -99.38 -36.00
N VAL A 375 -93.69 -100.45 -35.39
CA VAL A 375 -92.90 -101.63 -35.01
C VAL A 375 -92.30 -102.30 -36.26
N SER A 376 -93.08 -102.44 -37.34
CA SER A 376 -92.59 -102.97 -38.62
C SER A 376 -91.48 -102.10 -39.22
N GLN A 377 -91.63 -100.77 -39.20
CA GLN A 377 -90.63 -99.81 -39.67
C GLN A 377 -89.37 -99.83 -38.80
N ILE A 378 -89.47 -99.95 -37.48
CA ILE A 378 -88.31 -100.11 -36.57
C ILE A 378 -87.58 -101.43 -36.86
N ILE A 379 -88.30 -102.52 -37.12
CA ILE A 379 -87.68 -103.80 -37.49
C ILE A 379 -86.96 -103.67 -38.83
N LYS A 380 -87.59 -103.03 -39.84
CA LYS A 380 -86.96 -102.75 -41.13
C LYS A 380 -85.73 -101.84 -40.99
N ALA A 381 -85.79 -100.80 -40.16
CA ALA A 381 -84.66 -99.91 -39.89
C ALA A 381 -83.52 -100.62 -39.15
N LYS A 382 -83.83 -101.51 -38.19
CA LYS A 382 -82.83 -102.37 -37.51
C LYS A 382 -82.20 -103.36 -38.48
N LEU A 383 -82.98 -103.95 -39.40
CA LEU A 383 -82.46 -104.82 -40.45
C LEU A 383 -81.57 -104.05 -41.43
N ALA A 384 -82.00 -102.86 -41.86
CA ALA A 384 -81.22 -101.96 -42.70
C ALA A 384 -79.91 -101.52 -42.01
N ASN A 385 -79.93 -101.19 -40.72
CA ASN A 385 -78.72 -100.83 -39.96
C ASN A 385 -77.79 -102.05 -39.77
N LYS A 386 -78.33 -103.26 -39.56
CA LYS A 386 -77.53 -104.49 -39.57
C LYS A 386 -76.91 -104.75 -40.95
N LEU A 387 -77.68 -104.55 -42.03
CA LEU A 387 -77.19 -104.64 -43.41
C LEU A 387 -76.10 -103.61 -43.67
N LEU A 388 -76.29 -102.35 -43.27
CA LEU A 388 -75.32 -101.28 -43.44
C LEU A 388 -74.05 -101.55 -42.64
N LYS A 389 -74.15 -102.05 -41.39
CA LYS A 389 -72.98 -102.53 -40.64
C LYS A 389 -72.31 -103.73 -41.31
N ASN A 390 -73.05 -104.64 -41.94
CA ASN A 390 -72.49 -105.77 -42.66
C ASN A 390 -71.82 -105.33 -43.97
N VAL A 391 -72.41 -104.36 -44.68
CA VAL A 391 -71.82 -103.69 -45.84
C VAL A 391 -70.57 -102.94 -45.42
N ASP A 392 -70.57 -102.20 -44.32
CA ASP A 392 -69.37 -101.53 -43.79
C ASP A 392 -68.29 -102.53 -43.39
N LYS A 393 -68.66 -103.68 -42.81
CA LYS A 393 -67.72 -104.77 -42.54
C LYS A 393 -67.19 -105.39 -43.84
N LEU A 394 -68.04 -105.60 -44.85
CA LEU A 394 -67.66 -106.10 -46.17
C LEU A 394 -66.80 -105.09 -46.93
N ASN A 395 -67.08 -103.80 -46.81
CA ASN A 395 -66.36 -102.71 -47.43
C ASN A 395 -65.02 -102.50 -46.71
N LYS A 396 -64.96 -102.64 -45.38
CA LYS A 396 -63.70 -102.75 -44.63
C LYS A 396 -62.91 -104.00 -45.01
N ARG A 397 -63.56 -105.14 -45.22
CA ARG A 397 -62.91 -106.38 -45.69
C ARG A 397 -62.47 -106.31 -47.15
N MET A 398 -63.22 -105.65 -48.04
CA MET A 398 -62.85 -105.39 -49.43
C MET A 398 -61.71 -104.39 -49.49
N LYS A 399 -61.77 -103.28 -48.74
CA LYS A 399 -60.63 -102.37 -48.59
C LYS A 399 -59.41 -103.12 -48.05
N SER A 400 -59.58 -103.93 -47.01
CA SER A 400 -58.51 -104.78 -46.46
C SER A 400 -57.97 -105.83 -47.45
N ALA A 401 -58.81 -106.39 -48.33
CA ALA A 401 -58.42 -107.33 -49.39
C ALA A 401 -57.72 -106.61 -50.58
N TYR A 402 -58.23 -105.44 -51.00
CA TYR A 402 -57.56 -104.57 -51.97
C TYR A 402 -56.22 -104.06 -51.44
N ASP A 403 -56.10 -103.79 -50.14
CA ASP A 403 -54.87 -103.35 -49.48
C ASP A 403 -53.90 -104.51 -49.17
N SER A 404 -54.31 -105.78 -49.37
CA SER A 404 -53.47 -106.97 -49.12
C SER A 404 -52.46 -107.29 -50.22
N SER A 405 -52.32 -106.43 -51.24
CA SER A 405 -51.22 -106.50 -52.22
C SER A 405 -50.12 -105.45 -51.98
N LYS A 406 -49.85 -105.09 -50.71
CA LYS A 406 -48.57 -104.49 -50.32
C LYS A 406 -47.91 -105.32 -49.23
N ARG A 407 -47.31 -106.45 -49.66
CA ARG A 407 -46.20 -107.06 -48.91
C ARG A 407 -45.09 -106.00 -48.72
N PRO A 408 -44.43 -105.97 -47.56
CA PRO A 408 -43.42 -104.97 -47.27
C PRO A 408 -42.18 -105.22 -48.12
N LEU A 409 -41.74 -104.22 -48.88
CA LEU A 409 -40.35 -104.18 -49.35
C LEU A 409 -39.53 -103.71 -48.16
N LYS A 410 -38.72 -104.64 -47.62
CA LYS A 410 -37.56 -104.31 -46.79
C LYS A 410 -36.69 -103.29 -47.54
N ASN A 411 -36.45 -102.14 -46.92
CA ASN A 411 -35.13 -101.58 -46.64
C ASN A 411 -35.27 -100.52 -45.56
#